data_AF-A0A127HZX3-F1
#
_entry.id   AF-A0A127HZX3-F1
#
_cell.length_a   1.000
_cell.length_b   1.000
_cell.length_c   1.000
_cell.angle_alpha   90.00
_cell.angle_beta   90.00
_cell.angle_gamma   90.00
#
_symmetry.space_group_name_H-M   'P 1'
#
loop_
_entity.id
_entity.type
_entity.pdbx_description
1 polymer ?
#
loop_
_entity_poly.entity_id
_entity_poly.type
_entity_poly.pdbx_seq_one_letter_code
_entity_poly.pdbx_strand_id
1 'polypeptide(L)'
;MSLTLADVLALPGLESMHLRAGAAGLDNRVRWPYVAENSGIAEWVLGGELVFVTGINHPRDETNLLQLLEEACERQVAGLVILTGPAYIQAIPQRLLDAAEAAGMPLIEQPYSLKMVLVTQAIGSALIQSEQLGRSRHDVLERLLTGDYQSLDLLLHRATQLGMPLAEHLQVVQLQLEGSELLFAQGDAASVEAQLARQHDGISRRLRQLSIGLPVLGRAGQWTMLLPAPDAVAALANRQQLANWLNPLNLRLAPLKLFIGLSAAAHPPARLAQGQDEARQALAAARRFSERAGLCVYDELGVLKLLSGVRDRALLDQFLNERLGPLLRHDLHHGPSLMPTLEAWFHENGNLVAAAQRLAVHRNTLTHRVQRIEALCGLTLDNAYDRLDIGIALMIWRLSA
;
A
#
# COMPACT_ATOMS: atom_id res chain seq x y z
N MET A 1 7.46 -12.64 7.44
CA MET A 1 6.37 -13.64 7.29
C MET A 1 5.56 -13.61 8.57
N SER A 2 4.32 -14.09 8.53
CA SER A 2 3.45 -14.23 9.71
C SER A 2 3.31 -15.72 10.00
N LEU A 3 3.38 -16.13 11.26
CA LEU A 3 3.22 -17.51 11.69
C LEU A 3 1.85 -18.06 11.27
N THR A 4 1.82 -19.15 10.52
CA THR A 4 0.59 -19.85 10.12
C THR A 4 0.28 -21.01 11.06
N LEU A 5 -0.91 -21.60 10.96
CA LEU A 5 -1.25 -22.81 11.69
C LEU A 5 -0.41 -24.02 11.27
N ALA A 6 -0.12 -24.15 9.98
CA ALA A 6 0.81 -25.17 9.48
C ALA A 6 2.19 -25.03 10.15
N ASP A 7 2.70 -23.79 10.29
CA ASP A 7 3.97 -23.53 10.97
C ASP A 7 3.89 -23.91 12.46
N VAL A 8 2.78 -23.59 13.14
CA VAL A 8 2.57 -23.95 14.55
C VAL A 8 2.62 -25.46 14.76
N LEU A 9 1.92 -26.25 13.92
CA LEU A 9 1.92 -27.71 14.02
C LEU A 9 3.29 -28.32 13.70
N ALA A 10 4.14 -27.61 12.95
CA ALA A 10 5.51 -28.02 12.64
C ALA A 10 6.55 -27.59 13.71
N LEU A 11 6.15 -26.85 14.75
CA LEU A 11 7.08 -26.42 15.79
C LEU A 11 7.63 -27.62 16.59
N PRO A 12 8.95 -27.62 16.89
CA PRO A 12 9.54 -28.67 17.71
C PRO A 12 8.87 -28.80 19.08
N GLY A 13 8.57 -30.03 19.48
CA GLY A 13 7.89 -30.34 20.75
C GLY A 13 6.35 -30.29 20.69
N LEU A 14 5.77 -29.93 19.56
CA LEU A 14 4.31 -29.92 19.34
C LEU A 14 3.83 -31.07 18.44
N GLU A 15 4.65 -32.10 18.20
CA GLU A 15 4.40 -33.19 17.26
C GLU A 15 3.16 -34.02 17.60
N SER A 16 2.75 -34.03 18.88
CA SER A 16 1.55 -34.70 19.35
C SER A 16 0.28 -33.87 19.17
N MET A 17 0.37 -32.64 18.67
CA MET A 17 -0.80 -31.87 18.25
C MET A 17 -1.19 -32.30 16.84
N HIS A 18 -2.47 -32.62 16.63
CA HIS A 18 -2.94 -33.19 15.38
C HIS A 18 -4.11 -32.40 14.82
N LEU A 19 -4.02 -32.00 13.55
CA LEU A 19 -5.19 -31.51 12.84
C LEU A 19 -6.20 -32.66 12.69
N ARG A 20 -7.45 -32.41 13.09
CA ARG A 20 -8.55 -33.38 13.03
C ARG A 20 -9.61 -33.02 11.99
N ALA A 21 -9.77 -31.75 11.67
CA ALA A 21 -10.67 -31.23 10.62
C ALA A 21 -10.25 -29.82 10.18
N GLY A 22 -10.76 -29.36 9.04
CA GLY A 22 -10.62 -27.99 8.55
C GLY A 22 -9.27 -27.70 7.88
N ALA A 23 -8.74 -28.67 7.11
CA ALA A 23 -7.42 -28.53 6.47
C ALA A 23 -7.30 -27.31 5.53
N ALA A 24 -8.43 -26.84 4.97
CA ALA A 24 -8.48 -25.64 4.15
C ALA A 24 -7.98 -24.37 4.87
N GLY A 25 -8.03 -24.32 6.20
CA GLY A 25 -7.58 -23.18 7.01
C GLY A 25 -6.14 -23.29 7.53
N LEU A 26 -5.33 -24.25 7.10
CA LEU A 26 -3.95 -24.40 7.60
C LEU A 26 -3.06 -23.17 7.38
N ASP A 27 -3.36 -22.37 6.34
CA ASP A 27 -2.67 -21.11 6.05
C ASP A 27 -3.16 -19.92 6.91
N ASN A 28 -4.13 -20.15 7.81
CA ASN A 28 -4.62 -19.12 8.72
C ASN A 28 -3.48 -18.59 9.58
N ARG A 29 -3.42 -17.26 9.70
CA ARG A 29 -2.37 -16.57 10.45
C ARG A 29 -2.71 -16.60 11.94
N VAL A 30 -1.78 -17.12 12.73
CA VAL A 30 -1.86 -17.10 14.18
C VAL A 30 -1.26 -15.79 14.68
N ARG A 31 -2.04 -14.99 15.41
CA ARG A 31 -1.56 -13.76 16.04
C ARG A 31 -1.20 -13.95 17.51
N TRP A 32 -1.90 -14.86 18.19
CA TRP A 32 -1.84 -15.01 19.64
C TRP A 32 -2.49 -16.33 20.09
N PRO A 33 -1.93 -17.07 21.05
CA PRO A 33 -2.62 -18.16 21.73
C PRO A 33 -3.56 -17.61 22.80
N TYR A 34 -4.83 -18.04 22.80
CA TYR A 34 -5.84 -17.64 23.79
C TYR A 34 -6.47 -18.86 24.44
N VAL A 35 -6.68 -18.87 25.75
CA VAL A 35 -7.32 -19.98 26.46
C VAL A 35 -8.77 -19.61 26.78
N ALA A 36 -9.72 -20.41 26.32
CA ALA A 36 -11.15 -20.20 26.55
C ALA A 36 -11.56 -20.63 27.96
N GLU A 37 -11.76 -19.66 28.85
CA GLU A 37 -12.15 -19.89 30.24
C GLU A 37 -13.68 -19.81 30.46
N ASN A 38 -14.41 -19.14 29.56
CA ASN A 38 -15.86 -18.89 29.64
C ASN A 38 -16.67 -19.83 28.73
N SER A 39 -18.01 -19.82 28.86
CA SER A 39 -18.90 -20.61 28.00
C SER A 39 -18.74 -20.25 26.52
N GLY A 40 -18.62 -18.96 26.19
CA GLY A 40 -18.33 -18.45 24.86
C GLY A 40 -17.00 -17.70 24.77
N ILE A 41 -16.58 -17.37 23.55
CA ILE A 41 -15.37 -16.62 23.21
C ILE A 41 -15.65 -15.32 22.48
N ALA A 42 -16.86 -15.12 21.93
CA ALA A 42 -17.18 -14.00 21.04
C ALA A 42 -16.74 -12.62 21.58
N GLU A 43 -16.97 -12.31 22.85
CA GLU A 43 -16.63 -11.01 23.44
C GLU A 43 -15.14 -10.83 23.76
N TRP A 44 -14.35 -11.90 23.72
CA TRP A 44 -12.98 -11.94 24.25
C TRP A 44 -11.90 -12.02 23.16
N VAL A 45 -12.29 -12.39 21.94
CA VAL A 45 -11.39 -12.54 20.80
C VAL A 45 -11.56 -11.41 19.79
N LEU A 46 -10.46 -11.05 19.12
CA LEU A 46 -10.43 -9.97 18.13
C LEU A 46 -10.23 -10.50 16.69
N GLY A 47 -10.04 -11.81 16.52
CA GLY A 47 -9.79 -12.50 15.26
C GLY A 47 -8.30 -12.78 15.04
N GLY A 48 -7.99 -13.93 14.45
CA GLY A 48 -6.62 -14.45 14.25
C GLY A 48 -6.00 -15.16 15.45
N GLU A 49 -6.68 -15.29 16.59
CA GLU A 49 -6.20 -16.08 17.74
C GLU A 49 -6.25 -17.59 17.47
N LEU A 50 -5.34 -18.34 18.07
CA LEU A 50 -5.47 -19.80 18.22
C LEU A 50 -6.08 -20.09 19.58
N VAL A 51 -7.33 -20.56 19.59
CA VAL A 51 -8.13 -20.67 20.82
C VAL A 51 -8.04 -22.08 21.39
N PHE A 52 -7.58 -22.20 22.63
CA PHE A 52 -7.45 -23.45 23.37
C PHE A 52 -8.66 -23.70 24.26
N VAL A 53 -9.26 -24.87 24.14
CA VAL A 53 -10.48 -25.28 24.86
C VAL A 53 -10.17 -26.49 25.74
N THR A 54 -10.22 -26.30 27.06
CA THR A 54 -9.68 -27.28 28.03
C THR A 54 -10.74 -28.09 28.79
N GLY A 55 -11.84 -27.45 29.19
CA GLY A 55 -12.84 -28.05 30.07
C GLY A 55 -12.59 -27.89 31.58
N ILE A 56 -11.49 -27.25 31.98
CA ILE A 56 -11.11 -27.10 33.41
C ILE A 56 -12.02 -26.10 34.13
N ASN A 57 -12.16 -24.89 33.58
CA ASN A 57 -12.94 -23.81 34.21
C ASN A 57 -14.43 -23.89 33.85
N HIS A 58 -14.76 -24.55 32.74
CA HIS A 58 -16.13 -24.70 32.27
C HIS A 58 -16.32 -26.08 31.64
N PRO A 59 -17.31 -26.87 32.06
CA PRO A 59 -17.63 -28.14 31.41
C PRO A 59 -17.92 -27.93 29.92
N ARG A 60 -17.42 -28.83 29.06
CA ARG A 60 -17.62 -28.75 27.61
C ARG A 60 -18.42 -29.96 27.15
N ASP A 61 -19.64 -29.73 26.71
CA ASP A 61 -20.45 -30.72 26.00
C ASP A 61 -20.43 -30.46 24.48
N GLU A 62 -21.02 -31.36 23.70
CA GLU A 62 -21.07 -31.23 22.24
C GLU A 62 -21.74 -29.91 21.81
N THR A 63 -22.81 -29.51 22.49
CA THR A 63 -23.56 -28.28 22.20
C THR A 63 -22.68 -27.04 22.37
N ASN A 64 -21.97 -26.94 23.49
CA ASN A 64 -21.09 -25.82 23.76
C ASN A 64 -19.90 -25.78 22.79
N LEU A 65 -19.32 -26.93 22.43
CA LEU A 65 -18.22 -26.96 21.46
C LEU A 65 -18.67 -26.51 20.06
N LEU A 66 -19.88 -26.87 19.63
CA LEU A 66 -20.46 -26.37 18.38
C LEU A 66 -20.70 -24.87 18.41
N GLN A 67 -21.22 -24.34 19.53
CA GLN A 67 -21.36 -22.89 19.72
C GLN A 67 -20.00 -22.17 19.61
N LEU A 68 -18.95 -22.70 20.25
CA LEU A 68 -17.61 -22.13 20.16
C LEU A 68 -17.06 -22.14 18.74
N LEU A 69 -17.37 -23.17 17.94
CA LEU A 69 -17.00 -23.23 16.53
C LEU A 69 -17.70 -22.15 15.70
N GLU A 70 -18.99 -21.92 15.94
CA GLU A 70 -19.73 -20.85 15.26
C GLU A 70 -19.14 -19.48 15.60
N GLU A 71 -18.94 -19.20 16.90
CA GLU A 71 -18.32 -17.93 17.36
C GLU A 71 -16.90 -17.75 16.81
N ALA A 72 -16.11 -18.83 16.73
CA ALA A 72 -14.78 -18.83 16.13
C ALA A 72 -14.80 -18.43 14.65
N CYS A 73 -15.75 -18.97 13.88
CA CYS A 73 -15.94 -18.63 12.47
C CYS A 73 -16.37 -17.17 12.30
N GLU A 74 -17.34 -16.70 13.08
CA GLU A 74 -17.82 -15.31 13.04
C GLU A 74 -16.70 -14.31 13.35
N ARG A 75 -15.88 -14.62 14.36
CA ARG A 75 -14.77 -13.77 14.79
C ARG A 75 -13.49 -13.96 13.99
N GLN A 76 -13.47 -14.87 13.01
CA GLN A 76 -12.32 -15.16 12.16
C GLN A 76 -11.05 -15.50 12.97
N VAL A 77 -11.20 -16.33 14.01
CA VAL A 77 -10.04 -16.86 14.74
C VAL A 77 -9.21 -17.77 13.81
N ALA A 78 -7.94 -17.97 14.13
CA ALA A 78 -7.06 -18.79 13.30
C ALA A 78 -7.46 -20.28 13.32
N GLY A 79 -7.84 -20.79 14.48
CA GLY A 79 -8.29 -22.16 14.68
C GLY A 79 -8.66 -22.46 16.13
N LEU A 80 -9.21 -23.66 16.36
CA LEU A 80 -9.56 -24.18 17.68
C LEU A 80 -8.65 -25.36 18.05
N VAL A 81 -8.14 -25.35 19.27
CA VAL A 81 -7.37 -26.46 19.86
C VAL A 81 -8.19 -27.06 21.00
N ILE A 82 -8.61 -28.32 20.85
CA ILE A 82 -9.36 -29.04 21.87
C ILE A 82 -8.39 -29.90 22.67
N LEU A 83 -8.35 -29.70 23.99
CA LEU A 83 -7.53 -30.51 24.86
C LEU A 83 -8.26 -31.77 25.25
N THR A 84 -7.85 -32.89 24.67
CA THR A 84 -8.46 -34.18 24.95
C THR A 84 -7.72 -34.91 26.05
N GLY A 85 -8.49 -35.55 26.93
CA GLY A 85 -7.96 -36.29 28.07
C GLY A 85 -9.09 -36.87 28.92
N PRO A 86 -8.77 -37.81 29.81
CA PRO A 86 -9.79 -38.59 30.52
C PRO A 86 -10.63 -37.74 31.50
N ALA A 87 -10.13 -36.61 31.97
CA ALA A 87 -10.74 -35.83 33.05
C ALA A 87 -11.81 -34.84 32.60
N TYR A 88 -11.69 -34.26 31.40
CA TYR A 88 -12.54 -33.15 30.95
C TYR A 88 -13.20 -33.49 29.61
N ILE A 89 -12.48 -33.30 28.50
CA ILE A 89 -12.97 -33.60 27.15
C ILE A 89 -12.37 -34.94 26.72
N GLN A 90 -13.14 -36.03 26.78
CA GLN A 90 -12.60 -37.36 26.52
C GLN A 90 -12.25 -37.60 25.04
N ALA A 91 -13.09 -37.07 24.15
CA ALA A 91 -12.90 -37.14 22.71
C ALA A 91 -13.58 -35.97 22.02
N ILE A 92 -13.10 -35.62 20.83
CA ILE A 92 -13.75 -34.62 19.97
C ILE A 92 -15.00 -35.25 19.33
N PRO A 93 -16.21 -34.70 19.52
CA PRO A 93 -17.42 -35.26 18.94
C PRO A 93 -17.40 -35.26 17.41
N GLN A 94 -17.94 -36.30 16.76
CA GLN A 94 -17.93 -36.41 15.30
C GLN A 94 -18.66 -35.25 14.62
N ARG A 95 -19.77 -34.78 15.19
CA ARG A 95 -20.51 -33.65 14.65
C ARG A 95 -19.71 -32.36 14.63
N LEU A 96 -18.82 -32.16 15.60
CA LEU A 96 -17.92 -31.01 15.63
C LEU A 96 -16.84 -31.11 14.53
N LEU A 97 -16.30 -32.31 14.30
CA LEU A 97 -15.36 -32.56 13.20
C LEU A 97 -15.99 -32.25 11.85
N ASP A 98 -17.19 -32.78 11.60
CA ASP A 98 -17.91 -32.57 10.34
C ASP A 98 -18.24 -31.08 10.12
N ALA A 99 -18.67 -30.38 11.18
CA ALA A 99 -18.97 -28.95 11.11
C ALA A 99 -17.71 -28.10 10.87
N ALA A 100 -16.59 -28.43 11.52
CA ALA A 100 -15.33 -27.73 11.33
C ALA A 100 -14.77 -27.92 9.91
N GLU A 101 -14.87 -29.14 9.37
CA GLU A 101 -14.47 -29.45 7.99
C GLU A 101 -15.33 -28.65 6.99
N ALA A 102 -16.65 -28.66 7.16
CA ALA A 102 -17.57 -27.91 6.30
C ALA A 102 -17.32 -26.40 6.33
N ALA A 103 -16.95 -25.85 7.50
CA ALA A 103 -16.59 -24.44 7.66
C ALA A 103 -15.16 -24.11 7.20
N GLY A 104 -14.32 -25.11 6.94
CA GLY A 104 -12.89 -24.93 6.69
C GLY A 104 -12.12 -24.40 7.90
N MET A 105 -12.68 -24.51 9.11
CA MET A 105 -12.08 -24.02 10.35
C MET A 105 -11.15 -25.07 10.94
N PRO A 106 -9.84 -24.81 11.10
CA PRO A 106 -8.92 -25.78 11.66
C PRO A 106 -9.29 -26.19 13.08
N LEU A 107 -9.55 -27.48 13.27
CA LEU A 107 -9.79 -28.09 14.56
C LEU A 107 -8.62 -29.01 14.88
N ILE A 108 -7.88 -28.67 15.92
CA ILE A 108 -6.65 -29.33 16.33
C ILE A 108 -6.91 -30.03 17.66
N GLU A 109 -6.45 -31.27 17.77
CA GLU A 109 -6.41 -31.99 19.03
C GLU A 109 -5.04 -31.78 19.69
N GLN A 110 -5.07 -31.44 20.99
CA GLN A 110 -3.90 -31.45 21.85
C GLN A 110 -4.14 -32.49 22.97
N PRO A 111 -3.32 -33.54 23.11
CA PRO A 111 -3.47 -34.46 24.22
C PRO A 111 -3.10 -33.77 25.54
N TYR A 112 -3.85 -34.08 26.61
CA TYR A 112 -3.64 -33.49 27.94
C TYR A 112 -2.25 -33.78 28.53
N SER A 113 -1.56 -34.83 28.05
CA SER A 113 -0.17 -35.13 28.41
C SER A 113 0.82 -34.07 27.91
N LEU A 114 0.49 -33.36 26.82
CA LEU A 114 1.27 -32.22 26.34
C LEU A 114 0.90 -30.97 27.15
N LYS A 115 1.83 -30.54 28.01
CA LYS A 115 1.60 -29.42 28.93
C LYS A 115 1.37 -28.12 28.18
N MET A 116 0.30 -27.43 28.53
CA MET A 116 -0.08 -26.13 27.93
C MET A 116 1.06 -25.10 27.97
N VAL A 117 1.83 -25.04 29.06
CA VAL A 117 2.96 -24.10 29.17
C VAL A 117 4.02 -24.31 28.08
N LEU A 118 4.26 -25.55 27.64
CA LEU A 118 5.20 -25.84 26.57
C LEU A 118 4.65 -25.36 25.23
N VAL A 119 3.36 -25.61 24.99
CA VAL A 119 2.65 -25.21 23.78
C VAL A 119 2.61 -23.69 23.64
N THR A 120 2.13 -22.99 24.66
CA THR A 120 2.01 -21.52 24.63
C THR A 120 3.38 -20.85 24.59
N GLN A 121 4.41 -21.40 25.25
CA GLN A 121 5.78 -20.90 25.15
C GLN A 121 6.36 -21.10 23.75
N ALA A 122 6.17 -22.26 23.12
CA ALA A 122 6.67 -22.53 21.77
C ALA A 122 6.01 -21.58 20.75
N ILE A 123 4.68 -21.45 20.79
CA ILE A 123 3.92 -20.55 19.91
C ILE A 123 4.33 -19.09 20.17
N GLY A 124 4.38 -18.66 21.44
CA GLY A 124 4.77 -17.30 21.80
C GLY A 124 6.19 -16.95 21.32
N SER A 125 7.14 -17.87 21.47
CA SER A 125 8.51 -17.70 21.00
C SER A 125 8.57 -17.60 19.47
N ALA A 126 7.83 -18.46 18.76
CA ALA A 126 7.75 -18.43 17.30
C ALA A 126 7.11 -17.14 16.78
N LEU A 127 6.07 -16.62 17.45
CA LEU A 127 5.44 -15.34 17.12
C LEU A 127 6.44 -14.18 17.23
N ILE A 128 7.17 -14.11 18.36
CA ILE A 128 8.20 -13.08 18.58
C ILE A 128 9.30 -13.18 17.50
N GLN A 129 9.77 -14.40 17.21
CA GLN A 129 10.79 -14.62 16.19
C GLN A 129 10.30 -14.21 14.79
N SER A 130 9.07 -14.56 14.44
CA SER A 130 8.44 -14.17 13.17
C SER A 130 8.33 -12.64 13.04
N GLU A 131 7.97 -11.95 14.12
CA GLU A 131 7.90 -10.50 14.16
C GLU A 131 9.28 -9.85 14.02
N GLN A 132 10.28 -10.34 14.76
CA GLN A 132 11.67 -9.88 14.67
C GLN A 132 12.26 -10.07 13.27
N LEU A 133 11.96 -11.20 12.62
CA LEU A 133 12.35 -11.45 11.24
C LEU A 133 11.71 -10.43 10.29
N GLY A 134 10.41 -10.14 10.48
CA GLY A 134 9.70 -9.10 9.73
C GLY A 134 10.34 -7.73 9.89
N ARG A 135 10.62 -7.31 11.12
CA ARG A 135 11.31 -6.04 11.44
C ARG A 135 12.70 -5.98 10.82
N SER A 136 13.47 -7.07 10.90
CA SER A 136 14.82 -7.15 10.30
C SER A 136 14.79 -7.02 8.78
N ARG A 137 13.79 -7.62 8.12
CA ARG A 137 13.58 -7.48 6.66
C ARG A 137 13.18 -6.06 6.27
N HIS A 138 12.35 -5.40 7.08
CA HIS A 138 12.01 -3.98 6.89
C HIS A 138 13.23 -3.08 7.03
N ASP A 139 14.04 -3.27 8.08
CA ASP A 139 15.28 -2.52 8.32
C ASP A 139 16.25 -2.64 7.14
N VAL A 140 16.49 -3.87 6.64
CA VAL A 140 17.34 -4.08 5.47
C VAL A 140 16.81 -3.34 4.24
N LEU A 141 15.51 -3.44 3.96
CA LEU A 141 14.92 -2.76 2.81
C LEU A 141 14.97 -1.23 2.96
N GLU A 142 14.66 -0.71 4.15
CA GLU A 142 14.71 0.72 4.44
C GLU A 142 16.11 1.28 4.22
N ARG A 143 17.14 0.61 4.73
CA ARG A 143 18.55 1.02 4.54
C ARG A 143 18.99 0.96 3.09
N LEU A 144 18.57 -0.04 2.32
CA LEU A 144 18.84 -0.10 0.88
C LEU A 144 18.19 1.06 0.13
N LEU A 145 16.96 1.43 0.51
CA LEU A 145 16.20 2.54 -0.09
C LEU A 145 16.74 3.90 0.34
N THR A 146 17.19 4.09 1.57
CA THR A 146 17.75 5.38 2.02
C THR A 146 19.21 5.56 1.62
N GLY A 147 19.90 4.46 1.30
CA GLY A 147 21.36 4.47 1.13
C GLY A 147 22.13 4.54 2.45
N ASP A 148 21.46 4.33 3.59
CA ASP A 148 22.06 4.42 4.93
C ASP A 148 22.73 3.10 5.35
N TYR A 149 23.89 2.84 4.77
CA TYR A 149 24.72 1.69 5.09
C TYR A 149 26.21 1.96 4.91
N GLN A 150 27.02 1.34 5.77
CA GLN A 150 28.49 1.42 5.69
C GLN A 150 29.07 0.44 4.66
N SER A 151 28.45 -0.71 4.49
CA SER A 151 28.87 -1.76 3.55
C SER A 151 27.64 -2.37 2.90
N LEU A 152 27.57 -2.26 1.57
CA LEU A 152 26.52 -2.89 0.78
C LEU A 152 26.60 -4.42 0.88
N ASP A 153 27.82 -4.98 0.83
CA ASP A 153 28.03 -6.43 0.84
C ASP A 153 27.50 -7.08 2.12
N LEU A 154 27.74 -6.48 3.29
CA LEU A 154 27.18 -6.95 4.56
C LEU A 154 25.65 -6.88 4.57
N LEU A 155 25.09 -5.82 4.00
CA LEU A 155 23.64 -5.62 3.94
C LEU A 155 22.97 -6.62 3.00
N LEU A 156 23.58 -6.91 1.85
CA LEU A 156 23.13 -7.95 0.92
C LEU A 156 23.27 -9.35 1.51
N HIS A 157 24.38 -9.64 2.20
CA HIS A 157 24.55 -10.92 2.89
C HIS A 157 23.45 -11.13 3.94
N ARG A 158 23.12 -10.09 4.72
CA ARG A 158 22.01 -10.12 5.67
C ARG A 158 20.68 -10.32 4.96
N ALA A 159 20.44 -9.68 3.82
CA ALA A 159 19.23 -9.90 3.02
C ALA A 159 19.07 -11.37 2.60
N THR A 160 20.17 -12.00 2.16
CA THR A 160 20.20 -13.44 1.83
C THR A 160 19.88 -14.32 3.04
N GLN A 161 20.49 -14.05 4.20
CA GLN A 161 20.19 -14.77 5.45
C GLN A 161 18.72 -14.64 5.88
N LEU A 162 18.10 -13.50 5.59
CA LEU A 162 16.68 -13.25 5.88
C LEU A 162 15.73 -13.81 4.81
N GLY A 163 16.25 -14.51 3.80
CA GLY A 163 15.46 -15.08 2.70
C GLY A 163 14.81 -14.03 1.81
N MET A 164 15.44 -12.87 1.62
CA MET A 164 14.94 -11.82 0.73
C MET A 164 15.46 -12.05 -0.70
N PRO A 165 14.58 -12.37 -1.68
CA PRO A 165 14.98 -12.59 -3.06
C PRO A 165 15.21 -11.24 -3.76
N LEU A 166 16.35 -10.60 -3.48
CA LEU A 166 16.76 -9.40 -4.19
C LEU A 166 17.20 -9.79 -5.60
N ALA A 167 16.37 -9.46 -6.60
CA ALA A 167 16.76 -9.58 -8.00
C ALA A 167 17.97 -8.68 -8.30
N GLU A 168 18.73 -9.01 -9.35
CA GLU A 168 19.85 -8.18 -9.81
C GLU A 168 19.41 -6.76 -10.16
N HIS A 169 18.17 -6.62 -10.65
CA HIS A 169 17.62 -5.39 -11.17
C HIS A 169 16.17 -5.25 -10.70
N LEU A 170 15.90 -4.15 -10.01
CA LEU A 170 14.67 -3.87 -9.30
C LEU A 170 14.11 -2.52 -9.75
N GLN A 171 12.80 -2.36 -9.61
CA GLN A 171 12.11 -1.10 -9.79
C GLN A 171 11.45 -0.71 -8.48
N VAL A 172 11.64 0.54 -8.06
CA VAL A 172 11.02 1.07 -6.84
C VAL A 172 9.65 1.61 -7.19
N VAL A 173 8.64 1.23 -6.40
CA VAL A 173 7.26 1.72 -6.55
C VAL A 173 6.86 2.40 -5.26
N GLN A 174 6.44 3.67 -5.37
CA GLN A 174 5.85 4.42 -4.28
C GLN A 174 4.36 4.67 -4.54
N LEU A 175 3.57 4.54 -3.48
CA LEU A 175 2.13 4.76 -3.51
C LEU A 175 1.70 5.73 -2.42
N GLN A 176 0.70 6.56 -2.71
CA GLN A 176 0.07 7.49 -1.76
C GLN A 176 -1.45 7.43 -1.91
N LEU A 177 -2.15 7.22 -0.80
CA LEU A 177 -3.59 7.40 -0.70
C LEU A 177 -3.90 8.82 -0.21
N GLU A 178 -4.81 9.52 -0.90
CA GLU A 178 -5.26 10.89 -0.55
C GLU A 178 -6.78 11.00 -0.56
N GLY A 179 -7.32 12.11 -0.05
CA GLY A 179 -8.76 12.39 0.00
C GLY A 179 -9.43 12.03 1.33
N SER A 180 -8.65 11.68 2.37
CA SER A 180 -9.19 11.29 3.69
C SER A 180 -9.95 12.41 4.38
N GLU A 181 -9.47 13.63 4.25
CA GLU A 181 -10.05 14.87 4.74
C GLU A 181 -11.50 15.08 4.27
N LEU A 182 -11.83 14.66 3.04
CA LEU A 182 -13.19 14.72 2.52
C LEU A 182 -14.13 13.72 3.22
N LEU A 183 -13.62 12.57 3.66
CA LEU A 183 -14.41 11.61 4.44
C LEU A 183 -14.71 12.15 5.83
N PHE A 184 -13.71 12.74 6.50
CA PHE A 184 -13.89 13.34 7.82
C PHE A 184 -14.83 14.55 7.81
N ALA A 185 -14.94 15.26 6.69
CA ALA A 185 -15.88 16.37 6.54
C ALA A 185 -17.35 15.92 6.47
N GLN A 186 -17.63 14.66 6.14
CA GLN A 186 -18.98 14.16 5.84
C GLN A 186 -19.47 13.08 6.81
N GLY A 187 -18.60 12.53 7.66
CA GLY A 187 -18.90 11.36 8.48
C GLY A 187 -18.47 11.48 9.94
N ASP A 188 -18.97 10.56 10.75
CA ASP A 188 -18.49 10.35 12.12
C ASP A 188 -17.04 9.84 12.12
N ALA A 189 -16.21 10.39 13.01
CA ALA A 189 -14.76 10.15 13.01
C ALA A 189 -14.41 8.66 13.19
N ALA A 190 -15.09 7.94 14.09
CA ALA A 190 -14.81 6.53 14.35
C ALA A 190 -15.16 5.64 13.16
N SER A 191 -16.28 5.92 12.50
CA SER A 191 -16.69 5.21 11.28
C SER A 191 -15.71 5.46 10.12
N VAL A 192 -15.27 6.70 9.94
CA VAL A 192 -14.29 7.08 8.90
C VAL A 192 -12.93 6.42 9.17
N GLU A 193 -12.45 6.41 10.40
CA GLU A 193 -11.21 5.72 10.77
C GLU A 193 -11.28 4.22 10.49
N ALA A 194 -12.39 3.56 10.87
CA ALA A 194 -12.60 2.15 10.59
C ALA A 194 -12.69 1.86 9.07
N GLN A 195 -13.28 2.76 8.28
CA GLN A 195 -13.30 2.66 6.83
C GLN A 195 -11.88 2.81 6.25
N LEU A 196 -11.11 3.81 6.69
CA LEU A 196 -9.73 4.04 6.24
C LEU A 196 -8.82 2.87 6.57
N ALA A 197 -8.93 2.31 7.79
CA ALA A 197 -8.19 1.13 8.21
C ALA A 197 -8.48 -0.07 7.28
N ARG A 198 -9.76 -0.34 6.99
CA ARG A 198 -10.16 -1.41 6.07
C ARG A 198 -9.59 -1.22 4.66
N GLN A 199 -9.60 0.01 4.14
CA GLN A 199 -9.01 0.29 2.82
C GLN A 199 -7.48 0.13 2.83
N HIS A 200 -6.82 0.65 3.86
CA HIS A 200 -5.37 0.52 4.04
C HIS A 200 -4.94 -0.95 4.09
N ASP A 201 -5.68 -1.78 4.84
CA ASP A 201 -5.41 -3.22 4.94
C ASP A 201 -5.66 -3.96 3.62
N GLY A 202 -6.75 -3.62 2.92
CA GLY A 202 -7.06 -4.16 1.60
C GLY A 202 -5.96 -3.87 0.58
N ILE A 203 -5.50 -2.62 0.50
CA ILE A 203 -4.40 -2.18 -0.37
C ILE A 203 -3.11 -2.89 0.03
N SER A 204 -2.74 -2.86 1.31
CA SER A 204 -1.52 -3.50 1.82
C SER A 204 -1.48 -5.00 1.53
N ARG A 205 -2.63 -5.69 1.66
CA ARG A 205 -2.74 -7.12 1.32
C ARG A 205 -2.49 -7.35 -0.15
N ARG A 206 -3.07 -6.54 -1.03
CA ARG A 206 -2.86 -6.64 -2.48
C ARG A 206 -1.40 -6.34 -2.86
N LEU A 207 -0.78 -5.33 -2.28
CA LEU A 207 0.63 -4.99 -2.53
C LEU A 207 1.56 -6.13 -2.11
N ARG A 208 1.29 -6.79 -0.98
CA ARG A 208 2.06 -7.97 -0.54
C ARG A 208 1.92 -9.17 -1.49
N GLN A 209 0.80 -9.31 -2.20
CA GLN A 209 0.64 -10.35 -3.23
C GLN A 209 1.44 -10.02 -4.50
N LEU A 210 1.54 -8.74 -4.84
CA LEU A 210 2.33 -8.27 -5.99
C LEU A 210 3.84 -8.30 -5.68
N SER A 211 4.22 -8.01 -4.45
CA SER A 211 5.60 -8.07 -3.96
C SER A 211 6.01 -9.52 -3.73
N ILE A 212 6.64 -10.14 -4.73
CA ILE A 212 7.05 -11.54 -4.65
C ILE A 212 8.23 -11.66 -3.67
N GLY A 213 7.95 -12.07 -2.44
CA GLY A 213 8.96 -12.42 -1.44
C GLY A 213 9.72 -11.25 -0.82
N LEU A 214 9.48 -10.01 -1.23
CA LEU A 214 10.05 -8.79 -0.64
C LEU A 214 9.04 -8.08 0.27
N PRO A 215 9.50 -7.44 1.36
CA PRO A 215 8.61 -6.70 2.23
C PRO A 215 8.05 -5.45 1.54
N VAL A 216 6.85 -5.03 1.96
CA VAL A 216 6.24 -3.76 1.56
C VAL A 216 6.31 -2.83 2.77
N LEU A 217 7.01 -1.72 2.64
CA LEU A 217 7.04 -0.68 3.68
C LEU A 217 5.74 0.12 3.60
N GLY A 218 5.08 0.35 4.74
CA GLY A 218 3.83 1.10 4.80
C GLY A 218 3.77 2.02 6.00
N ARG A 219 3.43 3.30 5.80
CA ARG A 219 3.25 4.28 6.88
C ARG A 219 2.23 5.35 6.45
N ALA A 220 1.23 5.63 7.28
CA ALA A 220 0.30 6.76 7.09
C ALA A 220 -0.30 6.90 5.67
N GLY A 221 -0.76 5.79 5.07
CA GLY A 221 -1.32 5.80 3.70
C GLY A 221 -0.29 5.92 2.58
N GLN A 222 1.00 5.80 2.90
CA GLN A 222 2.09 5.62 1.95
C GLN A 222 2.56 4.18 1.94
N TRP A 223 2.97 3.71 0.76
CA TRP A 223 3.63 2.43 0.62
C TRP A 223 4.85 2.54 -0.29
N THR A 224 5.88 1.76 0.03
CA THR A 224 7.03 1.53 -0.85
C THR A 224 7.23 0.04 -1.02
N MET A 225 7.36 -0.40 -2.26
CA MET A 225 7.63 -1.79 -2.61
C MET A 225 8.67 -1.87 -3.73
N LEU A 226 9.25 -3.06 -3.89
CA LEU A 226 10.17 -3.37 -4.96
C LEU A 226 9.54 -4.41 -5.89
N LEU A 227 9.70 -4.21 -7.19
CA LEU A 227 9.32 -5.17 -8.22
C LEU A 227 10.58 -5.61 -8.99
N PRO A 228 10.72 -6.91 -9.34
CA PRO A 228 11.74 -7.34 -10.29
C PRO A 228 11.57 -6.60 -11.62
N ALA A 229 12.67 -6.09 -12.16
CA ALA A 229 12.69 -5.41 -13.45
C ALA A 229 14.04 -5.65 -14.15
N PRO A 230 14.32 -6.89 -14.60
CA PRO A 230 15.57 -7.24 -15.28
C PRO A 230 15.83 -6.45 -16.56
N ASP A 231 14.76 -6.01 -17.24
CA ASP A 231 14.83 -5.28 -18.48
C ASP A 231 13.66 -4.28 -18.62
N ALA A 232 13.64 -3.55 -19.73
CA ALA A 232 12.59 -2.60 -20.06
C ALA A 232 11.22 -3.27 -20.30
N VAL A 233 11.19 -4.53 -20.75
CA VAL A 233 9.95 -5.28 -21.00
C VAL A 233 9.26 -5.60 -19.67
N ALA A 234 10.01 -6.07 -18.69
CA ALA A 234 9.53 -6.31 -17.34
C ALA A 234 9.06 -5.02 -16.66
N ALA A 235 9.80 -3.92 -16.81
CA ALA A 235 9.38 -2.62 -16.29
C ALA A 235 8.07 -2.12 -16.93
N LEU A 236 7.88 -2.32 -18.23
CA LEU A 236 6.63 -2.01 -18.92
C LEU A 236 5.48 -2.90 -18.44
N ALA A 237 5.74 -4.19 -18.21
CA ALA A 237 4.75 -5.12 -17.65
C ALA A 237 4.32 -4.70 -16.24
N ASN A 238 5.27 -4.32 -15.37
CA ASN A 238 4.99 -3.78 -14.03
C ASN A 238 4.08 -2.55 -14.10
N ARG A 239 4.39 -1.59 -14.98
CA ARG A 239 3.56 -0.40 -15.24
C ARG A 239 2.14 -0.79 -15.66
N GLN A 240 1.99 -1.71 -16.62
CA GLN A 240 0.67 -2.12 -17.12
C GLN A 240 -0.14 -2.83 -16.05
N GLN A 241 0.49 -3.72 -15.27
CA GLN A 241 -0.15 -4.45 -14.18
C GLN A 241 -0.68 -3.49 -13.10
N LEU A 242 0.12 -2.49 -12.71
CA LEU A 242 -0.29 -1.48 -11.73
C LEU A 242 -1.38 -0.57 -12.28
N ALA A 243 -1.32 -0.15 -13.55
CA ALA A 243 -2.38 0.64 -14.18
C ALA A 243 -3.72 -0.11 -14.23
N ASN A 244 -3.70 -1.40 -14.62
CA ASN A 244 -4.88 -2.26 -14.66
C ASN A 244 -5.50 -2.45 -13.27
N TRP A 245 -4.70 -2.42 -12.21
CA TRP A 245 -5.20 -2.47 -10.85
C TRP A 245 -5.72 -1.10 -10.35
N LEU A 246 -5.01 -0.02 -10.66
CA LEU A 246 -5.31 1.33 -10.16
C LEU A 246 -6.63 1.88 -10.68
N ASN A 247 -6.91 1.73 -11.98
CA ASN A 247 -8.09 2.30 -12.63
C ASN A 247 -9.42 1.86 -11.98
N PRO A 248 -9.74 0.56 -11.87
CA PRO A 248 -10.97 0.12 -11.22
C PRO A 248 -10.96 0.37 -9.70
N LEU A 249 -9.78 0.40 -9.07
CA LEU A 249 -9.66 0.67 -7.64
C LEU A 249 -10.05 2.12 -7.32
N ASN A 250 -9.54 3.09 -8.06
CA ASN A 250 -9.84 4.51 -7.84
C ASN A 250 -11.32 4.86 -8.06
N LEU A 251 -12.02 4.14 -8.95
CA LEU A 251 -13.47 4.28 -9.11
C LEU A 251 -14.25 3.82 -7.87
N ARG A 252 -13.74 2.79 -7.17
CA ARG A 252 -14.36 2.23 -5.95
C ARG A 252 -13.96 2.96 -4.67
N LEU A 253 -12.79 3.60 -4.67
CA LEU A 253 -12.23 4.28 -3.50
C LEU A 253 -12.84 5.67 -3.25
N ALA A 254 -13.54 6.25 -4.24
CA ALA A 254 -14.05 7.62 -4.15
C ALA A 254 -14.79 7.89 -2.82
N PRO A 255 -14.50 9.00 -2.13
CA PRO A 255 -13.70 10.15 -2.55
C PRO A 255 -12.17 9.97 -2.44
N LEU A 256 -11.68 8.84 -1.94
CA LEU A 256 -10.24 8.56 -1.86
C LEU A 256 -9.66 8.28 -3.25
N LYS A 257 -8.39 8.64 -3.41
CA LYS A 257 -7.62 8.35 -4.63
C LYS A 257 -6.23 7.85 -4.29
N LEU A 258 -5.86 6.73 -4.89
CA LEU A 258 -4.52 6.16 -4.83
C LEU A 258 -3.70 6.71 -6.02
N PHE A 259 -2.45 7.05 -5.74
CA PHE A 259 -1.47 7.49 -6.72
C PHE A 259 -0.25 6.58 -6.70
N ILE A 260 0.40 6.40 -7.86
CA ILE A 260 1.55 5.51 -8.02
C ILE A 260 2.68 6.21 -8.78
N GLY A 261 3.88 6.19 -8.22
CA GLY A 261 5.12 6.59 -8.88
C GLY A 261 6.07 5.41 -9.00
N LEU A 262 6.63 5.20 -10.20
CA LEU A 262 7.65 4.18 -10.45
C LEU A 262 8.99 4.84 -10.77
N SER A 263 10.09 4.27 -10.27
CA SER A 263 11.45 4.62 -10.70
C SER A 263 11.69 4.23 -12.16
N ALA A 264 12.85 4.61 -12.70
CA ALA A 264 13.33 4.02 -13.94
C ALA A 264 13.48 2.50 -13.81
N ALA A 265 13.64 1.83 -14.95
CA ALA A 265 13.86 0.40 -14.97
C ALA A 265 15.24 0.02 -14.42
N ALA A 266 15.33 -1.22 -13.93
CA ALA A 266 16.59 -1.94 -13.70
C ALA A 266 17.60 -1.27 -12.76
N HIS A 267 17.20 -0.88 -11.55
CA HIS A 267 18.15 -0.47 -10.52
C HIS A 267 18.78 -1.69 -9.84
N PRO A 268 20.12 -1.81 -9.83
CA PRO A 268 20.76 -2.77 -8.94
C PRO A 268 20.55 -2.37 -7.47
N PRO A 269 20.70 -3.30 -6.51
CA PRO A 269 20.55 -3.00 -5.08
C PRO A 269 21.35 -1.78 -4.60
N ALA A 270 22.54 -1.57 -5.16
CA ALA A 270 23.41 -0.41 -4.87
C ALA A 270 22.77 0.96 -5.21
N ARG A 271 21.83 0.99 -6.17
CA ARG A 271 21.18 2.22 -6.65
C ARG A 271 19.71 2.31 -6.26
N LEU A 272 19.26 1.52 -5.28
CA LEU A 272 17.88 1.60 -4.79
C LEU A 272 17.55 2.96 -4.16
N ALA A 273 18.53 3.66 -3.59
CA ALA A 273 18.33 5.02 -3.11
C ALA A 273 18.01 6.02 -4.22
N GLN A 274 18.74 5.93 -5.34
CA GLN A 274 18.40 6.68 -6.55
C GLN A 274 16.99 6.31 -7.03
N GLY A 275 16.68 5.01 -7.11
CA GLY A 275 15.34 4.55 -7.50
C GLY A 275 14.23 5.07 -6.57
N GLN A 276 14.50 5.19 -5.28
CA GLN A 276 13.53 5.75 -4.32
C GLN A 276 13.24 7.23 -4.60
N ASP A 277 14.27 8.02 -4.87
CA ASP A 277 14.10 9.44 -5.23
C ASP A 277 13.38 9.60 -6.57
N GLU A 278 13.69 8.77 -7.56
CA GLU A 278 13.01 8.75 -8.86
C GLU A 278 11.52 8.40 -8.72
N ALA A 279 11.19 7.35 -7.96
CA ALA A 279 9.80 6.95 -7.70
C ALA A 279 9.03 8.05 -6.95
N ARG A 280 9.68 8.76 -6.02
CA ARG A 280 9.09 9.90 -5.31
C ARG A 280 8.77 11.06 -6.25
N GLN A 281 9.67 11.38 -7.19
CA GLN A 281 9.44 12.41 -8.21
C GLN A 281 8.31 12.02 -9.17
N ALA A 282 8.28 10.76 -9.60
CA ALA A 282 7.19 10.24 -10.43
C ALA A 282 5.84 10.31 -9.70
N LEU A 283 5.80 9.94 -8.40
CA LEU A 283 4.60 10.02 -7.58
C LEU A 283 4.11 11.47 -7.43
N ALA A 284 5.01 12.44 -7.23
CA ALA A 284 4.66 13.85 -7.17
C ALA A 284 4.01 14.34 -8.48
N ALA A 285 4.53 13.89 -9.63
CA ALA A 285 3.92 14.21 -10.93
C ALA A 285 2.56 13.50 -11.12
N ALA A 286 2.43 12.24 -10.71
CA ALA A 286 1.15 11.51 -10.78
C ALA A 286 0.04 12.19 -9.97
N ARG A 287 0.39 12.83 -8.84
CA ARG A 287 -0.55 13.56 -7.97
C ARG A 287 -1.00 14.89 -8.57
N ARG A 288 -0.10 15.63 -9.22
CA ARG A 288 -0.34 17.00 -9.67
C ARG A 288 -0.86 17.15 -11.10
N PHE A 289 -0.60 16.17 -11.94
CA PHE A 289 -0.98 16.20 -13.36
C PHE A 289 -2.10 15.19 -13.59
N SER A 290 -3.34 15.69 -13.64
CA SER A 290 -4.56 14.86 -13.70
C SER A 290 -4.63 13.99 -14.95
N GLU A 291 -4.02 14.45 -16.05
CA GLU A 291 -3.87 13.73 -17.32
C GLU A 291 -3.07 12.43 -17.18
N ARG A 292 -2.29 12.26 -16.10
CA ARG A 292 -1.53 11.03 -15.82
C ARG A 292 -2.36 9.92 -15.18
N ALA A 293 -3.66 10.14 -14.98
CA ALA A 293 -4.59 9.14 -14.42
C ALA A 293 -4.15 8.53 -13.08
N GLY A 294 -3.30 9.24 -12.32
CA GLY A 294 -2.80 8.81 -11.02
C GLY A 294 -1.60 7.85 -11.06
N LEU A 295 -1.01 7.57 -12.22
CA LEU A 295 0.21 6.75 -12.33
C LEU A 295 1.26 7.41 -13.21
N CYS A 296 2.52 7.39 -12.78
CA CYS A 296 3.63 7.90 -13.57
C CYS A 296 4.88 7.04 -13.39
N VAL A 297 5.62 6.83 -14.48
CA VAL A 297 6.99 6.30 -14.46
C VAL A 297 7.99 7.44 -14.58
N TYR A 298 9.13 7.34 -13.89
CA TYR A 298 10.19 8.34 -13.93
C TYR A 298 10.55 8.75 -15.36
N ASP A 299 10.68 7.81 -16.29
CA ASP A 299 11.02 8.07 -17.70
C ASP A 299 10.02 8.95 -18.46
N GLU A 300 8.79 9.07 -17.97
CA GLU A 300 7.73 9.91 -18.54
C GLU A 300 7.78 11.36 -18.01
N LEU A 301 8.70 11.70 -17.11
CA LEU A 301 8.78 13.04 -16.50
C LEU A 301 9.32 14.13 -17.44
N GLY A 302 10.15 13.78 -18.43
CA GLY A 302 10.76 14.77 -19.34
C GLY A 302 11.46 15.90 -18.58
N VAL A 303 11.11 17.16 -18.88
CA VAL A 303 11.67 18.37 -18.23
C VAL A 303 11.43 18.39 -16.71
N LEU A 304 10.38 17.74 -16.19
CA LEU A 304 10.11 17.66 -14.76
C LEU A 304 11.25 16.98 -13.98
N LYS A 305 12.02 16.09 -14.62
CA LYS A 305 13.23 15.49 -14.03
C LYS A 305 14.26 16.57 -13.69
N LEU A 306 14.48 17.50 -14.62
CA LEU A 306 15.44 18.59 -14.47
C LEU A 306 14.98 19.56 -13.37
N LEU A 307 13.70 19.94 -13.39
CA LEU A 307 13.12 20.84 -12.38
C LEU A 307 13.19 20.24 -10.97
N SER A 308 12.98 18.93 -10.84
CA SER A 308 13.08 18.23 -9.55
C SER A 308 14.50 18.17 -9.01
N GLY A 309 15.52 18.27 -9.87
CA GLY A 309 16.93 18.35 -9.48
C GLY A 309 17.39 19.73 -8.99
N VAL A 310 16.60 20.78 -9.26
CA VAL A 310 16.90 22.14 -8.78
C VAL A 310 16.61 22.23 -7.28
N ARG A 311 17.69 22.29 -6.47
CA ARG A 311 17.57 22.40 -5.01
C ARG A 311 17.12 23.79 -4.55
N ASP A 312 17.50 24.83 -5.30
CA ASP A 312 17.14 26.21 -4.98
C ASP A 312 15.71 26.51 -5.42
N ARG A 313 14.79 26.46 -4.47
CA ARG A 313 13.38 26.80 -4.70
C ARG A 313 13.17 28.27 -5.01
N ALA A 314 14.01 29.17 -4.48
CA ALA A 314 13.87 30.60 -4.73
C ALA A 314 14.12 30.93 -6.21
N LEU A 315 15.04 30.21 -6.87
CA LEU A 315 15.27 30.36 -8.31
C LEU A 315 14.04 29.97 -9.13
N LEU A 316 13.39 28.86 -8.78
CA LEU A 316 12.16 28.42 -9.47
C LEU A 316 11.01 29.41 -9.24
N ASP A 317 10.87 29.91 -8.01
CA ASP A 317 9.84 30.89 -7.65
C ASP A 317 10.08 32.23 -8.33
N GLN A 318 11.35 32.66 -8.45
CA GLN A 318 11.72 33.87 -9.20
C GLN A 318 11.35 33.72 -10.68
N PHE A 319 11.76 32.63 -11.32
CA PHE A 319 11.43 32.36 -12.72
C PHE A 319 9.91 32.30 -12.95
N LEU A 320 9.17 31.64 -12.05
CA LEU A 320 7.72 31.59 -12.07
C LEU A 320 7.10 33.00 -11.96
N ASN A 321 7.60 33.82 -11.03
CA ASN A 321 7.09 35.19 -10.82
C ASN A 321 7.41 36.12 -12.00
N GLU A 322 8.58 35.96 -12.63
CA GLU A 322 8.97 36.71 -13.81
C GLU A 322 8.09 36.35 -15.02
N ARG A 323 7.79 35.07 -15.22
CA ARG A 323 7.05 34.58 -16.40
C ARG A 323 5.53 34.56 -16.25
N LEU A 324 5.01 34.07 -15.12
CA LEU A 324 3.56 33.93 -14.87
C LEU A 324 3.03 34.84 -13.75
N GLY A 325 3.88 35.48 -12.96
CA GLY A 325 3.46 36.33 -11.85
C GLY A 325 2.48 37.45 -12.24
N PRO A 326 2.65 38.17 -13.37
CA PRO A 326 1.66 39.15 -13.84
C PRO A 326 0.28 38.54 -14.14
N LEU A 327 0.25 37.36 -14.79
CA LEU A 327 -0.97 36.64 -15.13
C LEU A 327 -1.68 36.13 -13.88
N LEU A 328 -0.94 35.52 -12.95
CA LEU A 328 -1.48 35.03 -11.67
C LEU A 328 -2.11 36.18 -10.87
N ARG A 329 -1.44 37.32 -10.77
CA ARG A 329 -1.98 38.52 -10.10
C ARG A 329 -3.25 39.04 -10.78
N HIS A 330 -3.31 39.02 -12.11
CA HIS A 330 -4.51 39.42 -12.84
C HIS A 330 -5.70 38.50 -12.51
N ASP A 331 -5.53 37.18 -12.59
CA ASP A 331 -6.61 36.22 -12.30
C ASP A 331 -7.05 36.27 -10.82
N LEU A 332 -6.15 36.60 -9.89
CA LEU A 332 -6.48 36.87 -8.49
C LEU A 332 -7.46 38.06 -8.32
N HIS A 333 -7.33 39.12 -9.13
CA HIS A 333 -8.17 40.32 -9.03
C HIS A 333 -9.44 40.26 -9.89
N HIS A 334 -9.41 39.54 -11.01
CA HIS A 334 -10.47 39.55 -12.02
C HIS A 334 -11.19 38.19 -12.19
N GLY A 335 -10.76 37.16 -11.47
CA GLY A 335 -11.26 35.79 -11.57
C GLY A 335 -10.44 34.92 -12.54
N PRO A 336 -10.43 33.59 -12.34
CA PRO A 336 -9.55 32.66 -13.05
C PRO A 336 -10.02 32.45 -14.49
N SER A 337 -9.49 33.25 -15.43
CA SER A 337 -9.88 33.18 -16.84
C SER A 337 -8.69 33.06 -17.78
N LEU A 338 -7.54 33.65 -17.43
CA LEU A 338 -6.35 33.61 -18.26
C LEU A 338 -5.52 32.35 -18.02
N MET A 339 -5.38 31.91 -16.77
CA MET A 339 -4.66 30.67 -16.46
C MET A 339 -5.33 29.45 -17.09
N PRO A 340 -6.66 29.22 -16.94
CA PRO A 340 -7.34 28.13 -17.63
C PRO A 340 -7.24 28.23 -19.16
N THR A 341 -7.16 29.46 -19.70
CA THR A 341 -6.95 29.69 -21.13
C THR A 341 -5.57 29.24 -21.58
N LEU A 342 -4.52 29.59 -20.83
CA LEU A 342 -3.15 29.18 -21.12
C LEU A 342 -3.00 27.66 -21.05
N GLU A 343 -3.57 27.02 -20.02
CA GLU A 343 -3.54 25.56 -19.88
C GLU A 343 -4.25 24.85 -21.03
N ALA A 344 -5.44 25.30 -21.40
CA ALA A 344 -6.18 24.74 -22.54
C ALA A 344 -5.43 24.95 -23.86
N TRP A 345 -4.79 26.11 -24.04
CA TRP A 345 -3.99 26.40 -25.22
C TRP A 345 -2.80 25.43 -25.34
N PHE A 346 -2.08 25.15 -24.24
CA PHE A 346 -1.01 24.15 -24.25
C PHE A 346 -1.54 22.72 -24.49
N HIS A 347 -2.65 22.36 -23.87
CA HIS A 347 -3.27 21.04 -24.02
C HIS A 347 -3.64 20.74 -25.48
N GLU A 348 -4.16 21.74 -26.19
CA GLU A 348 -4.56 21.63 -27.60
C GLU A 348 -3.42 22.01 -28.56
N ASN A 349 -2.17 22.00 -28.08
CA ASN A 349 -0.95 22.31 -28.83
C ASN A 349 -0.99 23.65 -29.61
N GLY A 350 -1.65 24.65 -29.03
CA GLY A 350 -1.81 25.99 -29.60
C GLY A 350 -2.98 26.15 -30.56
N ASN A 351 -3.81 25.13 -30.76
CA ASN A 351 -5.01 25.23 -31.57
C ASN A 351 -6.09 26.05 -30.85
N LEU A 352 -6.23 27.31 -31.26
CA LEU A 352 -7.21 28.24 -30.70
C LEU A 352 -8.68 27.77 -30.84
N VAL A 353 -9.02 27.03 -31.89
CA VAL A 353 -10.39 26.55 -32.08
C VAL A 353 -10.69 25.42 -31.10
N ALA A 354 -9.79 24.44 -30.99
CA ALA A 354 -9.93 23.33 -30.06
C ALA A 354 -9.91 23.81 -28.60
N ALA A 355 -9.01 24.74 -28.25
CA ALA A 355 -8.94 25.32 -26.90
C ALA A 355 -10.21 26.10 -26.53
N ALA A 356 -10.78 26.85 -27.49
CA ALA A 356 -12.05 27.55 -27.29
C ALA A 356 -13.22 26.60 -27.05
N GLN A 357 -13.27 25.49 -27.82
CA GLN A 357 -14.26 24.42 -27.61
C GLN A 357 -14.10 23.76 -26.23
N ARG A 358 -12.86 23.44 -25.83
CA ARG A 358 -12.56 22.84 -24.51
C ARG A 358 -13.05 23.70 -23.35
N LEU A 359 -12.91 25.02 -23.46
CA LEU A 359 -13.35 25.98 -22.44
C LEU A 359 -14.81 26.42 -22.61
N ALA A 360 -15.52 25.91 -23.61
CA ALA A 360 -16.88 26.33 -23.97
C ALA A 360 -17.00 27.87 -24.16
N VAL A 361 -16.00 28.49 -24.79
CA VAL A 361 -16.00 29.93 -25.12
C VAL A 361 -15.92 30.16 -26.63
N HIS A 362 -16.31 31.35 -27.08
CA HIS A 362 -16.16 31.73 -28.48
C HIS A 362 -14.69 31.94 -28.85
N ARG A 363 -14.30 31.60 -30.08
CA ARG A 363 -12.91 31.76 -30.59
C ARG A 363 -12.37 33.18 -30.38
N ASN A 364 -13.16 34.21 -30.70
CA ASN A 364 -12.75 35.61 -30.54
C ASN A 364 -12.39 35.93 -29.08
N THR A 365 -13.19 35.44 -28.13
CA THR A 365 -12.90 35.61 -26.70
C THR A 365 -11.59 34.95 -26.31
N LEU A 366 -11.33 33.74 -26.80
CA LEU A 366 -10.06 33.05 -26.56
C LEU A 366 -8.88 33.83 -27.15
N THR A 367 -9.00 34.32 -28.39
CA THR A 367 -7.98 35.16 -29.03
C THR A 367 -7.66 36.39 -28.20
N HIS A 368 -8.68 37.11 -27.70
CA HIS A 368 -8.47 38.27 -26.84
C HIS A 368 -7.79 37.90 -25.51
N ARG A 369 -8.15 36.75 -24.91
CA ARG A 369 -7.49 36.26 -23.70
C ARG A 369 -6.03 35.90 -23.95
N VAL A 370 -5.71 35.25 -25.08
CA VAL A 370 -4.33 34.94 -25.47
C VAL A 370 -3.51 36.21 -25.68
N GLN A 371 -4.04 37.20 -26.40
CA GLN A 371 -3.38 38.51 -26.56
C GLN A 371 -3.16 39.20 -25.22
N ARG A 372 -4.10 39.07 -24.29
CA ARG A 372 -3.97 39.61 -22.94
C ARG A 372 -2.87 38.90 -22.14
N ILE A 373 -2.75 37.59 -22.28
CA ILE A 373 -1.69 36.77 -21.67
C ILE A 373 -0.32 37.24 -22.18
N GLU A 374 -0.15 37.35 -23.50
CA GLU A 374 1.08 37.85 -24.14
C GLU A 374 1.46 39.25 -23.62
N ALA A 375 0.49 40.17 -23.56
CA ALA A 375 0.70 41.53 -23.08
C ALA A 375 1.08 41.60 -21.59
N LEU A 376 0.48 40.76 -20.74
CA LEU A 376 0.78 40.74 -19.30
C LEU A 376 2.13 40.11 -19.00
N CYS A 377 2.47 39.04 -19.71
CA CYS A 377 3.71 38.28 -19.46
C CYS A 377 4.91 38.83 -20.25
N GLY A 378 4.68 39.80 -21.13
CA GLY A 378 5.74 40.44 -21.93
C GLY A 378 6.41 39.46 -22.91
N LEU A 379 5.63 38.54 -23.49
CA LEU A 379 6.11 37.46 -24.35
C LEU A 379 5.16 37.23 -25.53
N THR A 380 5.61 36.42 -26.49
CA THR A 380 4.81 36.01 -27.66
C THR A 380 4.70 34.49 -27.74
N LEU A 381 3.48 33.94 -27.79
CA LEU A 381 3.29 32.48 -27.85
C LEU A 381 3.65 31.86 -29.20
N ASP A 382 3.86 32.70 -30.22
CA ASP A 382 4.39 32.31 -31.53
C ASP A 382 5.91 32.10 -31.51
N ASN A 383 6.63 32.74 -30.57
CA ASN A 383 8.07 32.53 -30.38
C ASN A 383 8.33 31.22 -29.61
N ALA A 384 9.21 30.38 -30.15
CA ALA A 384 9.51 29.07 -29.58
C ALA A 384 10.14 29.14 -28.17
N TYR A 385 11.00 30.12 -27.90
CA TYR A 385 11.65 30.30 -26.60
C TYR A 385 10.67 30.85 -25.56
N ASP A 386 9.86 31.84 -25.92
CA ASP A 386 8.80 32.36 -25.05
C ASP A 386 7.78 31.26 -24.69
N ARG A 387 7.40 30.44 -25.67
CA ARG A 387 6.50 29.29 -25.48
C ARG A 387 7.13 28.23 -24.56
N LEU A 388 8.43 28.00 -24.67
CA LEU A 388 9.16 27.09 -23.78
C LEU A 388 9.19 27.66 -22.36
N ASP A 389 9.58 28.92 -22.20
CA ASP A 389 9.71 29.58 -20.89
C ASP A 389 8.38 29.60 -20.14
N ILE A 390 7.29 29.98 -20.82
CA ILE A 390 5.96 30.00 -20.21
C ILE A 390 5.43 28.59 -19.93
N GLY A 391 5.82 27.60 -20.76
CA GLY A 391 5.52 26.18 -20.52
C GLY A 391 6.25 25.63 -19.29
N ILE A 392 7.53 25.97 -19.12
CA ILE A 392 8.32 25.61 -17.92
C ILE A 392 7.72 26.30 -16.69
N ALA A 393 7.38 27.59 -16.79
CA ALA A 393 6.74 28.32 -15.69
C ALA A 393 5.41 27.66 -15.28
N LEU A 394 4.60 27.20 -16.24
CA LEU A 394 3.37 26.47 -15.96
C LEU A 394 3.62 25.13 -15.25
N MET A 395 4.68 24.40 -15.64
CA MET A 395 5.09 23.19 -14.94
C MET A 395 5.54 23.46 -13.50
N ILE A 396 6.33 24.52 -13.28
CA ILE A 396 6.77 24.95 -11.94
C ILE A 396 5.56 25.31 -11.09
N TRP A 397 4.62 26.09 -11.65
CA TRP A 397 3.39 26.47 -10.97
C TRP A 397 2.60 25.25 -10.47
N ARG A 398 2.37 24.27 -11.35
CA ARG A 398 1.68 23.00 -10.98
C ARG A 398 2.45 22.17 -9.96
N LEU A 399 3.78 22.29 -9.90
CA LEU A 399 4.64 21.69 -8.88
C LEU A 399 4.73 22.50 -7.57
N SER A 400 4.21 23.73 -7.53
CA SER A 400 4.14 24.54 -6.32
C SER A 400 2.74 24.57 -5.72
N ALA A 401 1.72 24.46 -6.57
CA ALA A 401 0.33 24.20 -6.18
C ALA A 401 0.16 22.77 -5.66
#